data_AF-A0A511MTQ2-F1
#
_entry.id   AF-A0A511MTQ2-F1
#
_cell.length_a   1.000
_cell.length_b   1.000
_cell.length_c   1.000
_cell.angle_alpha   90.00
_cell.angle_beta   90.00
_cell.angle_gamma   90.00
#
_symmetry.space_group_name_H-M   'P 1'
#
loop_
_entity.id
_entity.type
_entity.pdbx_description
1 polymer ?
#
loop_
_entity_poly.entity_id
_entity_poly.type
_entity_poly.pdbx_seq_one_letter_code
_entity_poly.pdbx_strand_id
1 'polypeptide(L)'
;MDDKEARHSGHDFNESEMRWAYEDLYRLRQNAITTESVTEYLALNTEATQLERAWLTGPPQWALRWRYLDAAVEDWANDPDYARQILHETFFGSLYNPPNLDGIERDSLLQAARLTRRGSTAEPIDTSSLAYIATYARTGSTTGDLGAHTSWWKAREWIREHAIADADTPVDLTIAAHDVVSGKRRLLNTATAIPAAEAVTELDRLTTVLGGARELDGKVFVDDLHCDVLCDDYQAAMNAANHPDAGTRRIEHKLHADDLRDQTLDFAASIGRQDIVEALADIDRTARQDGTDLAAPSGSWLDQITDHAQRAREQLSWHGIEVHYPHPNDPSLIVHAGRSPVEHLDPWYGEQLRLTQPGGEHTGEMGRIGRYGSCEELLTALENRTATPGFAHDRHRGAVPAEVVTRLREFDQKLRELDTNLTTSTSVRAAIRSGQPIQWTRSGKRSNTTGSTSPGERDPAQRLTESVTSDSQSHSISTDSGRTPPLGHNPTRDAARNRRERIARQPNRTRPHRRHP
;
A
#
# COMPACT_ATOMS: atom_id res chain seq x y z
N MET A 1 18.51 -42.94 25.33
CA MET A 1 17.54 -43.23 24.26
C MET A 1 18.19 -42.77 22.98
N ASP A 2 18.36 -43.71 22.06
CA ASP A 2 19.33 -43.68 20.97
C ASP A 2 19.00 -42.69 19.84
N ASP A 3 20.04 -42.01 19.38
CA ASP A 3 20.17 -41.10 18.22
C ASP A 3 19.96 -41.79 16.85
N LYS A 4 19.07 -42.79 16.73
CA LYS A 4 18.96 -43.60 15.50
C LYS A 4 17.59 -43.68 14.83
N GLU A 5 16.55 -43.02 15.34
CA GLU A 5 15.19 -43.17 14.79
C GLU A 5 14.56 -41.90 14.20
N ALA A 6 15.36 -40.97 13.66
CA ALA A 6 14.85 -39.83 12.87
C ALA A 6 15.39 -39.77 11.43
N ARG A 7 15.78 -40.92 10.84
CA ARG A 7 16.08 -41.01 9.40
C ARG A 7 14.80 -41.26 8.61
N HIS A 8 13.95 -40.25 8.48
CA HIS A 8 12.88 -40.23 7.48
C HIS A 8 12.97 -38.91 6.71
N SER A 9 13.20 -39.02 5.39
CA SER A 9 13.45 -37.98 4.36
C SER A 9 14.89 -37.43 4.22
N GLY A 10 15.72 -38.19 3.49
CA GLY A 10 16.64 -37.77 2.41
C GLY A 10 17.51 -36.50 2.40
N HIS A 11 17.47 -35.59 3.36
CA HIS A 11 18.33 -34.39 3.39
C HIS A 11 19.33 -34.45 4.55
N ASP A 12 20.62 -34.31 4.22
CA ASP A 12 21.70 -34.31 5.21
C ASP A 12 21.91 -32.87 5.72
N PHE A 13 21.39 -32.57 6.92
CA PHE A 13 21.43 -31.23 7.48
C PHE A 13 22.79 -30.93 8.13
N ASN A 14 23.69 -30.34 7.35
CA ASN A 14 24.99 -29.85 7.80
C ASN A 14 25.34 -28.51 7.14
N GLU A 15 26.43 -27.88 7.59
CA GLU A 15 26.84 -26.55 7.13
C GLU A 15 27.15 -26.52 5.63
N SER A 16 27.96 -27.47 5.15
CA SER A 16 28.36 -27.52 3.74
C SER A 16 27.14 -27.64 2.82
N GLU A 17 26.22 -28.54 3.14
CA GLU A 17 24.97 -28.73 2.38
C GLU A 17 24.07 -27.48 2.45
N MET A 18 23.99 -26.82 3.61
CA MET A 18 23.24 -25.56 3.75
C MET A 18 23.78 -24.49 2.81
N ARG A 19 25.11 -24.35 2.74
CA ARG A 19 25.76 -23.35 1.90
C ARG A 19 25.55 -23.62 0.42
N TRP A 20 25.69 -24.87 -0.03
CA TRP A 20 25.42 -25.27 -1.41
C TRP A 20 23.96 -25.08 -1.80
N ALA A 21 23.03 -25.51 -0.93
CA ALA A 21 21.60 -25.28 -1.13
C ALA A 21 21.26 -23.79 -1.21
N TYR A 22 21.91 -22.95 -0.40
CA TYR A 22 21.69 -21.52 -0.45
C TYR A 22 22.25 -20.88 -1.75
N GLU A 23 23.41 -21.34 -2.25
CA GLU A 23 23.91 -20.92 -3.57
C GLU A 23 22.92 -21.27 -4.69
N ASP A 24 22.33 -22.46 -4.62
CA ASP A 24 21.35 -22.92 -5.60
C ASP A 24 20.04 -22.11 -5.51
N LEU A 25 19.54 -21.87 -4.29
CA LEU A 25 18.41 -20.97 -4.04
C LEU A 25 18.64 -19.59 -4.67
N TYR A 26 19.82 -19.01 -4.42
CA TYR A 26 20.19 -17.70 -4.97
C TYR A 26 20.18 -17.72 -6.51
N ARG A 27 20.73 -18.77 -7.13
CA ARG A 27 20.73 -18.94 -8.59
C ARG A 27 19.31 -19.09 -9.16
N LEU A 28 18.45 -19.89 -8.52
CA LEU A 28 17.05 -20.06 -8.93
C LEU A 28 16.30 -18.72 -8.88
N ARG A 29 16.48 -17.97 -7.80
CA ARG A 29 15.92 -16.63 -7.61
C ARG A 29 16.40 -15.65 -8.69
N GLN A 30 17.69 -15.62 -8.99
CA GLN A 30 18.27 -14.77 -10.03
C GLN A 30 17.77 -15.13 -11.44
N ASN A 31 17.74 -16.42 -11.77
CA ASN A 31 17.24 -16.88 -13.06
C ASN A 31 15.76 -16.50 -13.26
N ALA A 32 14.94 -16.64 -12.22
CA ALA A 32 13.52 -16.29 -12.27
C ALA A 32 13.27 -14.82 -12.65
N ILE A 33 14.17 -13.91 -12.28
CA ILE A 33 14.06 -12.48 -12.63
C ILE A 33 14.20 -12.25 -14.14
N THR A 34 15.05 -13.03 -14.80
CA THR A 34 15.42 -12.86 -16.21
C THR A 34 14.62 -13.73 -17.17
N THR A 35 13.80 -14.64 -16.67
CA THR A 35 12.99 -15.55 -17.47
C THR A 35 11.83 -14.81 -18.15
N GLU A 36 11.57 -15.15 -19.42
CA GLU A 36 10.44 -14.60 -20.20
C GLU A 36 9.23 -15.56 -20.26
N SER A 37 9.42 -16.82 -19.87
CA SER A 37 8.37 -17.85 -19.89
C SER A 37 7.63 -17.92 -18.55
N VAL A 38 6.29 -17.79 -18.57
CA VAL A 38 5.46 -17.90 -17.35
C VAL A 38 5.64 -19.26 -16.68
N THR A 39 5.73 -20.35 -17.45
CA THR A 39 5.83 -21.71 -16.90
C THR A 39 7.18 -21.95 -16.25
N GLU A 40 8.25 -21.45 -16.86
CA GLU A 40 9.60 -21.53 -16.29
C GLU A 40 9.74 -20.64 -15.07
N TYR A 41 9.21 -19.41 -15.10
CA TYR A 41 9.17 -18.51 -13.94
C TYR A 41 8.50 -19.18 -12.74
N LEU A 42 7.36 -19.84 -12.95
CA LEU A 42 6.65 -20.55 -11.90
C LEU A 42 7.37 -21.80 -11.42
N ALA A 43 8.01 -22.55 -12.32
CA ALA A 43 8.81 -23.71 -11.97
C ALA A 43 10.00 -23.32 -11.08
N LEU A 44 10.77 -22.31 -11.48
CA LEU A 44 11.93 -21.79 -10.73
C LEU A 44 11.52 -21.29 -9.34
N ASN A 45 10.43 -20.53 -9.24
CA ASN A 45 9.94 -20.05 -7.95
C ASN A 45 9.42 -21.19 -7.06
N THR A 46 8.80 -22.22 -7.65
CA THR A 46 8.34 -23.40 -6.93
C THR A 46 9.52 -24.18 -6.37
N GLU A 47 10.54 -24.42 -7.18
CA GLU A 47 11.78 -25.09 -6.78
C GLU A 47 12.51 -24.32 -5.67
N ALA A 48 12.67 -23.00 -5.84
CA ALA A 48 13.25 -22.12 -4.83
C ALA A 48 12.47 -22.19 -3.50
N THR A 49 11.14 -22.15 -3.55
CA THR A 49 10.28 -22.23 -2.36
C THR A 49 10.37 -23.61 -1.69
N GLN A 50 10.46 -24.69 -2.46
CA GLN A 50 10.61 -26.04 -1.92
C GLN A 50 11.96 -26.21 -1.20
N LEU A 51 13.04 -25.72 -1.82
CA LEU A 51 14.38 -25.75 -1.25
C LEU A 51 14.46 -24.95 0.05
N GLU A 52 13.95 -23.71 0.04
CA GLU A 52 13.87 -22.88 1.24
C GLU A 52 13.02 -23.51 2.35
N ARG A 53 11.86 -24.07 2.00
CA ARG A 53 11.00 -24.74 2.98
C ARG A 53 11.69 -25.93 3.62
N ALA A 54 12.42 -26.75 2.85
CA ALA A 54 13.14 -27.91 3.38
C ALA A 54 14.10 -27.52 4.51
N TRP A 55 14.82 -26.39 4.36
CA TRP A 55 15.73 -25.88 5.39
C TRP A 55 15.01 -25.20 6.56
N LEU A 56 13.93 -24.46 6.29
CA LEU A 56 13.17 -23.76 7.33
C LEU A 56 12.30 -24.68 8.20
N THR A 57 11.85 -25.82 7.67
CA THR A 57 11.12 -26.85 8.43
C THR A 57 12.00 -27.97 8.96
N GLY A 58 13.31 -27.92 8.69
CA GLY A 58 14.30 -28.87 9.20
C GLY A 58 14.63 -28.67 10.68
N PRO A 59 15.75 -29.23 11.17
CA PRO A 59 16.19 -29.05 12.55
C PRO A 59 16.32 -27.55 12.92
N PRO A 60 15.80 -27.10 14.09
CA PRO A 60 15.71 -25.68 14.43
C PRO A 60 17.03 -24.91 14.36
N GLN A 61 18.14 -25.55 14.73
CA GLN A 61 19.47 -24.94 14.65
C GLN A 61 19.84 -24.53 13.21
N TRP A 62 19.53 -25.37 12.22
CA TRP A 62 19.85 -25.10 10.82
C TRP A 62 18.86 -24.12 10.20
N ALA A 63 17.59 -24.16 10.60
CA ALA A 63 16.62 -23.14 10.20
C ALA A 63 17.04 -21.73 10.66
N LEU A 64 17.63 -21.60 11.86
CA LEU A 64 18.19 -20.33 12.34
C LEU A 64 19.40 -19.88 11.53
N ARG A 65 20.34 -20.78 11.19
CA ARG A 65 21.50 -20.46 10.33
C ARG A 65 21.08 -20.06 8.93
N TRP A 66 20.10 -20.76 8.36
CA TRP A 66 19.52 -20.41 7.07
C TRP A 66 18.92 -19.00 7.09
N ARG A 67 18.12 -18.67 8.11
CA ARG A 67 17.55 -17.32 8.27
C ARG A 67 18.62 -16.25 8.43
N TYR A 68 19.71 -16.55 9.16
CA TYR A 68 20.83 -15.63 9.30
C TYR A 68 21.52 -15.38 7.95
N LEU A 69 21.77 -16.43 7.16
CA LEU A 69 22.34 -16.29 5.82
C LEU A 69 21.40 -15.52 4.88
N ASP A 70 20.08 -15.77 4.93
CA ASP A 70 19.09 -15.02 4.14
C ASP A 70 19.05 -13.55 4.51
N ALA A 71 19.04 -13.24 5.81
CA ALA A 71 19.11 -11.87 6.31
C ALA A 71 20.43 -11.19 5.92
N ALA A 72 21.57 -11.89 6.02
CA ALA A 72 22.85 -11.35 5.60
C ALA A 72 22.87 -11.00 4.10
N VAL A 73 22.32 -11.86 3.24
CA VAL A 73 22.23 -11.56 1.79
C VAL A 73 21.33 -10.36 1.52
N GLU A 74 20.21 -10.24 2.22
CA GLU A 74 19.32 -9.08 2.14
C GLU A 74 20.00 -7.80 2.65
N ASP A 75 20.73 -7.86 3.75
CA ASP A 75 21.49 -6.73 4.32
C ASP A 75 22.59 -6.27 3.36
N TRP A 76 23.31 -7.20 2.73
CA TRP A 76 24.32 -6.87 1.71
C TRP A 76 23.72 -6.24 0.46
N ALA A 77 22.52 -6.65 0.05
CA ALA A 77 21.81 -6.07 -1.08
C ALA A 77 21.26 -4.67 -0.76
N ASN A 78 20.76 -4.50 0.46
CA ASN A 78 20.16 -3.26 0.91
C ASN A 78 21.22 -2.22 1.30
N ASP A 79 22.20 -2.59 2.14
CA ASP A 79 23.21 -1.70 2.74
C ASP A 79 24.63 -2.31 2.63
N PRO A 80 25.24 -2.29 1.44
CA PRO A 80 26.53 -2.92 1.23
C PRO A 80 27.66 -2.25 2.04
N ASP A 81 27.55 -0.96 2.40
CA ASP A 81 28.55 -0.27 3.22
C ASP A 81 28.47 -0.70 4.69
N TYR A 82 27.28 -0.72 5.28
CA TYR A 82 27.08 -1.20 6.64
C TYR A 82 27.42 -2.70 6.76
N ALA A 83 27.02 -3.51 5.79
CA ALA A 83 27.37 -4.94 5.77
C ALA A 83 28.89 -5.18 5.67
N ARG A 84 29.60 -4.35 4.87
CA ARG A 84 31.08 -4.32 4.83
C ARG A 84 31.68 -3.94 6.18
N GLN A 85 31.11 -2.94 6.86
CA GLN A 85 31.56 -2.54 8.18
C GLN A 85 31.38 -3.67 9.21
N ILE A 86 30.21 -4.32 9.27
CA ILE A 86 29.97 -5.48 10.15
C ILE A 86 30.98 -6.58 9.88
N LEU A 87 31.21 -6.91 8.61
CA LEU A 87 32.21 -7.92 8.23
C LEU A 87 33.60 -7.50 8.72
N HIS A 88 34.02 -6.26 8.47
CA HIS A 88 35.31 -5.74 8.90
C HIS A 88 35.45 -5.75 10.44
N GLU A 89 34.44 -5.34 11.18
CA GLU A 89 34.41 -5.40 12.65
C GLU A 89 34.50 -6.84 13.18
N THR A 90 33.88 -7.80 12.47
CA THR A 90 33.93 -9.22 12.82
C THR A 90 35.34 -9.82 12.65
N PHE A 91 36.13 -9.34 11.68
CA PHE A 91 37.48 -9.83 11.40
C PHE A 91 38.60 -9.01 12.08
N PHE A 92 38.41 -7.70 12.24
CA PHE A 92 39.46 -6.74 12.62
C PHE A 92 39.03 -5.78 13.73
N GLY A 93 37.82 -5.92 14.28
CA GLY A 93 37.29 -5.05 15.32
C GLY A 93 38.02 -5.14 16.66
N SER A 94 37.79 -4.14 17.51
CA SER A 94 38.41 -3.98 18.83
C SER A 94 38.26 -5.23 19.71
N LEU A 95 39.38 -5.69 20.30
CA LEU A 95 39.44 -6.77 21.29
C LEU A 95 38.49 -6.57 22.49
N TYR A 96 38.01 -5.35 22.70
CA TYR A 96 37.23 -4.97 23.87
C TYR A 96 35.71 -5.19 23.73
N ASN A 97 35.18 -5.38 22.52
CA ASN A 97 33.76 -5.68 22.32
C ASN A 97 33.48 -6.32 20.94
N PRO A 98 34.06 -7.50 20.63
CA PRO A 98 33.79 -8.16 19.35
C PRO A 98 32.30 -8.52 19.23
N PRO A 99 31.69 -8.41 18.03
CA PRO A 99 30.35 -8.95 17.83
C PRO A 99 30.38 -10.45 18.15
N ASN A 100 29.43 -10.91 18.97
CA ASN A 100 29.39 -12.27 19.50
C ASN A 100 28.83 -13.26 18.45
N LEU A 101 29.48 -13.29 17.28
CA LEU A 101 29.15 -14.17 16.16
C LEU A 101 30.00 -15.44 16.22
N ASP A 102 29.39 -16.59 16.01
CA ASP A 102 30.14 -17.83 15.85
C ASP A 102 30.71 -18.02 14.43
N GLY A 103 31.45 -19.12 14.22
CA GLY A 103 32.09 -19.41 12.94
C GLY A 103 31.11 -19.51 11.78
N ILE A 104 29.92 -20.08 12.00
CA ILE A 104 28.93 -20.29 10.93
C ILE A 104 28.32 -18.96 10.49
N GLU A 105 28.01 -18.07 11.43
CA GLU A 105 27.50 -16.73 11.15
C GLU A 105 28.54 -15.87 10.41
N ARG A 106 29.81 -15.93 10.83
CA ARG A 106 30.90 -15.26 10.12
C ARG A 106 31.03 -15.72 8.68
N ASP A 107 31.02 -17.03 8.46
CA ASP A 107 31.12 -17.61 7.12
C ASP A 107 29.84 -17.33 6.29
N SER A 108 28.69 -17.14 6.94
CA SER A 108 27.46 -16.68 6.28
C SER A 108 27.60 -15.25 5.77
N LEU A 109 28.22 -14.34 6.53
CA LEU A 109 28.52 -12.99 6.05
C LEU A 109 29.49 -13.00 4.85
N LEU A 110 30.52 -13.86 4.87
CA LEU A 110 31.44 -14.04 3.73
C LEU A 110 30.72 -14.58 2.49
N GLN A 111 29.85 -15.56 2.67
CA GLN A 111 29.05 -16.12 1.58
C GLN A 111 28.09 -15.08 1.00
N ALA A 112 27.41 -14.31 1.85
CA ALA A 112 26.52 -13.22 1.43
C ALA A 112 27.28 -12.20 0.57
N ALA A 113 28.43 -11.72 1.06
CA ALA A 113 29.29 -10.80 0.32
C ALA A 113 29.72 -11.35 -1.05
N ARG A 114 30.03 -12.65 -1.13
CA ARG A 114 30.42 -13.30 -2.38
C ARG A 114 29.25 -13.40 -3.37
N LEU A 115 28.05 -13.73 -2.88
CA LEU A 115 26.86 -13.88 -3.72
C LEU A 115 26.43 -12.53 -4.31
N THR A 116 26.32 -11.50 -3.46
CA THR A 116 25.89 -10.15 -3.89
C THR A 116 26.93 -9.42 -4.74
N ARG A 117 28.23 -9.71 -4.55
CA ARG A 117 29.31 -9.18 -5.41
C ARG A 117 29.36 -9.80 -6.81
N ARG A 118 28.80 -11.00 -6.98
CA ARG A 118 28.87 -11.79 -8.23
C ARG A 118 27.66 -11.62 -9.14
N GLY A 119 26.77 -10.68 -8.86
CA GLY A 119 25.66 -10.39 -9.76
C GLY A 119 26.20 -10.21 -11.20
N SER A 120 25.77 -11.12 -12.05
CA SER A 120 26.39 -11.49 -13.31
C SER A 120 26.02 -10.49 -14.39
N THR A 121 26.82 -9.43 -14.56
CA THR A 121 27.05 -8.68 -15.81
C THR A 121 28.02 -7.53 -15.50
N ALA A 122 28.77 -7.07 -16.50
CA ALA A 122 29.91 -6.15 -16.36
C ALA A 122 29.55 -4.69 -15.97
N GLU A 123 28.37 -4.46 -15.40
CA GLU A 123 27.94 -3.15 -14.94
C GLU A 123 27.66 -3.20 -13.43
N PRO A 124 27.96 -2.13 -12.68
CA PRO A 124 27.57 -2.04 -11.28
C PRO A 124 26.04 -2.19 -11.22
N ILE A 125 25.56 -3.32 -10.70
CA ILE A 125 24.14 -3.58 -10.53
C ILE A 125 23.58 -2.43 -9.70
N ASP A 126 22.55 -1.81 -10.26
CA ASP A 126 21.82 -0.73 -9.65
C ASP A 126 21.20 -1.23 -8.34
N THR A 127 21.82 -0.89 -7.19
CA THR A 127 21.42 -1.38 -5.86
C THR A 127 20.06 -0.83 -5.40
N SER A 128 19.49 0.11 -6.16
CA SER A 128 18.25 0.81 -5.79
C SER A 128 16.97 0.22 -6.39
N SER A 129 17.00 -0.32 -7.61
CA SER A 129 15.78 -0.67 -8.35
C SER A 129 15.28 -2.08 -8.04
N LEU A 130 13.96 -2.25 -7.94
CA LEU A 130 13.33 -3.55 -7.93
C LEU A 130 12.92 -3.96 -9.35
N ALA A 131 12.91 -5.26 -9.62
CA ALA A 131 12.29 -5.80 -10.83
C ALA A 131 10.86 -6.25 -10.51
N TYR A 132 9.89 -5.89 -11.34
CA TYR A 132 8.48 -6.22 -11.12
C TYR A 132 8.03 -7.25 -12.14
N ILE A 133 7.59 -8.41 -11.66
CA ILE A 133 7.08 -9.48 -12.51
C ILE A 133 5.61 -9.67 -12.24
N ALA A 134 4.80 -9.47 -13.28
CA ALA A 134 3.37 -9.70 -13.29
C ALA A 134 3.05 -10.99 -14.05
N THR A 135 2.15 -11.79 -13.51
CA THR A 135 1.56 -12.93 -14.21
C THR A 135 0.06 -12.75 -14.32
N TYR A 136 -0.52 -13.10 -15.46
CA TYR A 136 -1.95 -13.07 -15.69
C TYR A 136 -2.40 -14.32 -16.44
N ALA A 137 -3.44 -14.99 -15.95
CA ALA A 137 -4.00 -16.15 -16.62
C ALA A 137 -5.51 -16.24 -16.38
N ARG A 138 -6.26 -16.68 -17.40
CA ARG A 138 -7.66 -17.09 -17.21
C ARG A 138 -7.67 -18.35 -16.33
N THR A 139 -8.56 -18.40 -15.34
CA THR A 139 -8.60 -19.51 -14.39
C THR A 139 -8.87 -20.83 -15.10
N GLY A 140 -8.01 -21.83 -14.86
CA GLY A 140 -8.09 -23.15 -15.51
C GLY A 140 -7.48 -23.20 -16.92
N SER A 141 -6.95 -22.08 -17.42
CA SER A 141 -6.08 -22.07 -18.58
C SER A 141 -4.76 -22.79 -18.26
N THR A 142 -4.16 -23.43 -19.26
CA THR A 142 -2.78 -23.95 -19.19
C THR A 142 -1.76 -22.94 -19.71
N THR A 143 -2.23 -21.84 -20.29
CA THR A 143 -1.42 -20.71 -20.76
C THR A 143 -1.66 -19.49 -19.89
N GLY A 144 -0.60 -18.73 -19.64
CA GLY A 144 -0.64 -17.45 -18.96
C GLY A 144 0.42 -16.51 -19.53
N ASP A 145 0.22 -15.23 -19.30
CA ASP A 145 1.10 -14.17 -19.75
C ASP A 145 2.03 -13.73 -18.61
N LEU A 146 3.26 -13.39 -18.97
CA LEU A 146 4.28 -12.86 -18.08
C LEU A 146 4.66 -11.45 -18.56
N GLY A 147 4.62 -10.48 -17.66
CA GLY A 147 5.11 -9.12 -17.89
C GLY A 147 6.26 -8.79 -16.95
N ALA A 148 7.38 -8.32 -17.49
CA ALA A 148 8.47 -7.72 -16.72
C ALA A 148 8.36 -6.19 -16.80
N HIS A 149 8.42 -5.53 -15.64
CA HIS A 149 8.15 -4.10 -15.49
C HIS A 149 9.16 -3.43 -14.56
N THR A 150 9.27 -2.12 -14.73
CA THR A 150 10.18 -1.22 -14.01
C THR A 150 9.59 -0.64 -12.72
N SER A 151 8.27 -0.69 -12.56
CA SER A 151 7.58 -0.21 -11.35
C SER A 151 6.36 -1.05 -11.00
N TRP A 152 5.89 -0.90 -9.76
CA TRP A 152 4.66 -1.54 -9.31
C TRP A 152 3.46 -0.95 -10.06
N TRP A 153 3.47 0.35 -10.35
CA TRP A 153 2.45 1.03 -11.14
C TRP A 153 2.32 0.44 -12.54
N LYS A 154 3.43 0.29 -13.29
CA LYS A 154 3.40 -0.33 -14.63
C LYS A 154 2.89 -1.76 -14.61
N ALA A 155 3.28 -2.55 -13.60
CA ALA A 155 2.74 -3.90 -13.43
C ALA A 155 1.22 -3.90 -13.19
N ARG A 156 0.69 -2.94 -12.41
CA ARG A 156 -0.76 -2.78 -12.19
C ARG A 156 -1.48 -2.39 -13.49
N GLU A 157 -0.92 -1.46 -14.27
CA GLU A 157 -1.49 -1.06 -15.56
C GLU A 157 -1.53 -2.21 -16.56
N TRP A 158 -0.44 -2.96 -16.66
CA TRP A 158 -0.37 -4.12 -17.55
C TRP A 158 -1.44 -5.19 -17.20
N ILE A 159 -1.60 -5.52 -15.92
CA ILE A 159 -2.68 -6.44 -15.49
C ILE A 159 -4.06 -5.85 -15.80
N ARG A 160 -4.25 -4.55 -15.57
CA ARG A 160 -5.52 -3.87 -15.84
C ARG A 160 -5.90 -3.96 -17.32
N GLU A 161 -4.96 -3.73 -18.22
CA GLU A 161 -5.16 -3.84 -19.67
C GLU A 161 -5.59 -5.25 -20.09
N HIS A 162 -4.96 -6.29 -19.54
CA HIS A 162 -5.35 -7.69 -19.79
C HIS A 162 -6.74 -8.00 -19.23
N ALA A 163 -7.04 -7.55 -18.01
CA ALA A 163 -8.32 -7.77 -17.37
C ALA A 163 -9.50 -7.09 -18.10
N ILE A 164 -9.29 -5.90 -18.69
CA ILE A 164 -10.32 -5.22 -19.49
C ILE A 164 -10.69 -6.05 -20.73
N ALA A 165 -9.72 -6.72 -21.36
CA ALA A 165 -9.97 -7.56 -22.52
C ALA A 165 -10.80 -8.83 -22.19
N ASP A 166 -10.85 -9.22 -20.90
CA ASP A 166 -11.42 -10.47 -20.41
C ASP A 166 -12.63 -10.28 -19.46
N ALA A 167 -13.32 -9.14 -19.52
CA ALA A 167 -14.25 -8.60 -18.50
C ALA A 167 -15.19 -9.59 -17.74
N ASP A 168 -15.60 -10.72 -18.35
CA ASP A 168 -16.50 -11.73 -17.76
C ASP A 168 -15.81 -13.04 -17.31
N THR A 169 -14.49 -13.14 -17.45
CA THR A 169 -13.74 -14.38 -17.18
C THR A 169 -13.13 -14.35 -15.78
N PRO A 170 -13.21 -15.45 -15.02
CA PRO A 170 -12.41 -15.61 -13.81
C PRO A 170 -10.92 -15.67 -14.16
N VAL A 171 -10.09 -14.94 -13.42
CA VAL A 171 -8.66 -14.81 -13.66
C VAL A 171 -7.85 -15.08 -12.39
N ASP A 172 -6.64 -15.58 -12.59
CA ASP A 172 -5.58 -15.70 -11.60
C ASP A 172 -4.49 -14.69 -11.96
N LEU A 173 -4.01 -13.92 -10.99
CA LEU A 173 -2.99 -12.89 -11.23
C LEU A 173 -2.05 -12.76 -10.04
N THR A 174 -0.82 -12.34 -10.33
CA THR A 174 0.20 -12.06 -9.32
C THR A 174 1.04 -10.87 -9.77
N ILE A 175 1.39 -9.97 -8.85
CA ILE A 175 2.49 -9.01 -9.03
C ILE A 175 3.51 -9.29 -7.94
N ALA A 176 4.77 -9.49 -8.32
CA ALA A 176 5.88 -9.67 -7.41
C ALA A 176 6.97 -8.62 -7.67
N ALA A 177 7.51 -8.03 -6.61
CA ALA A 177 8.77 -7.30 -6.65
C ALA A 177 9.93 -8.23 -6.31
N HIS A 178 11.00 -8.13 -7.06
CA HIS A 178 12.24 -8.87 -6.85
C HIS A 178 13.36 -7.89 -6.65
N ASP A 179 14.12 -8.07 -5.56
CA ASP A 179 15.35 -7.32 -5.37
C ASP A 179 16.43 -7.93 -6.28
N VAL A 180 16.91 -7.14 -7.24
CA VAL A 180 17.81 -7.62 -8.31
C VAL A 180 19.16 -8.11 -7.80
N VAL A 181 19.58 -7.67 -6.61
CA VAL A 181 20.86 -8.06 -6.01
C VAL A 181 20.70 -9.33 -5.18
N SER A 182 19.75 -9.40 -4.27
CA SER A 182 19.54 -10.56 -3.40
C SER A 182 18.75 -11.69 -4.07
N GLY A 183 18.03 -11.38 -5.16
CA GLY A 183 17.04 -12.27 -5.78
C GLY A 183 15.78 -12.43 -4.93
N LYS A 184 15.64 -11.70 -3.82
CA LYS A 184 14.56 -11.91 -2.87
C LYS A 184 13.23 -11.46 -3.48
N ARG A 185 12.27 -12.38 -3.50
CA ARG A 185 10.93 -12.16 -4.03
C ARG A 185 9.98 -11.69 -2.92
N ARG A 186 9.18 -10.66 -3.24
CA ARG A 186 8.07 -10.19 -2.41
C ARG A 186 6.80 -10.11 -3.25
N LEU A 187 5.78 -10.87 -2.86
CA LEU A 187 4.46 -10.79 -3.47
C LEU A 187 3.77 -9.49 -3.03
N LEU A 188 3.29 -8.70 -3.99
CA LEU A 188 2.60 -7.43 -3.74
C LEU A 188 1.08 -7.58 -3.89
N ASN A 189 0.65 -8.22 -4.98
CA ASN A 189 -0.76 -8.47 -5.29
C ASN A 189 -0.95 -9.92 -5.70
N THR A 190 -2.03 -10.53 -5.23
CA THR A 190 -2.45 -11.85 -5.68
C THR A 190 -3.97 -11.89 -5.84
N ALA A 191 -4.45 -12.59 -6.86
CA ALA A 191 -5.86 -12.96 -6.95
C ALA A 191 -6.03 -14.37 -7.49
N THR A 192 -7.12 -15.00 -7.09
CA THR A 192 -7.46 -16.35 -7.52
C THR A 192 -8.92 -16.44 -7.90
N ALA A 193 -9.19 -16.89 -9.12
CA ALA A 193 -10.53 -17.03 -9.68
C ALA A 193 -11.44 -15.81 -9.45
N ILE A 194 -10.86 -14.61 -9.53
CA ILE A 194 -11.59 -13.35 -9.41
C ILE A 194 -12.19 -12.99 -10.77
N PRO A 195 -13.44 -12.51 -10.87
CA PRO A 195 -13.95 -11.96 -12.13
C PRO A 195 -13.05 -10.81 -12.60
N ALA A 196 -12.67 -10.76 -13.88
CA ALA A 196 -11.77 -9.74 -14.41
C ALA A 196 -12.29 -8.30 -14.14
N ALA A 197 -13.59 -8.06 -14.25
CA ALA A 197 -14.20 -6.77 -13.88
C ALA A 197 -14.00 -6.37 -12.40
N GLU A 198 -14.01 -7.34 -11.47
CA GLU A 198 -13.70 -7.08 -10.06
C GLU A 198 -12.20 -6.76 -9.88
N ALA A 199 -11.32 -7.43 -10.62
CA ALA A 199 -9.89 -7.12 -10.61
C ALA A 199 -9.61 -5.68 -11.10
N VAL A 200 -10.26 -5.25 -12.19
CA VAL A 200 -10.19 -3.86 -12.69
C VAL A 200 -10.64 -2.88 -11.60
N THR A 201 -11.75 -3.17 -10.92
CA THR A 201 -12.28 -2.32 -9.83
C THR A 201 -11.29 -2.19 -8.66
N GLU A 202 -10.62 -3.27 -8.26
CA GLU A 202 -9.61 -3.22 -7.20
C GLU A 202 -8.32 -2.50 -7.65
N LEU A 203 -7.89 -2.67 -8.90
CA LEU A 203 -6.75 -1.96 -9.48
C LEU A 203 -7.00 -0.45 -9.58
N ASP A 204 -8.18 -0.05 -10.02
CA ASP A 204 -8.61 1.36 -10.05
C ASP A 204 -8.62 1.94 -8.63
N ARG A 205 -9.11 1.18 -7.64
CA ARG A 205 -9.08 1.60 -6.24
C ARG A 205 -7.66 1.76 -5.70
N LEU A 206 -6.74 0.86 -6.06
CA LEU A 206 -5.33 1.03 -5.69
C LEU A 206 -4.73 2.27 -6.34
N THR A 207 -5.05 2.53 -7.61
CA THR A 207 -4.58 3.71 -8.34
C THR A 207 -5.05 5.02 -7.68
N THR A 208 -6.31 5.08 -7.24
CA THR A 208 -6.84 6.24 -6.49
C THR A 208 -6.07 6.52 -5.19
N VAL A 209 -5.56 5.47 -4.53
CA VAL A 209 -4.89 5.61 -3.22
C VAL A 209 -3.39 5.81 -3.36
N LEU A 210 -2.73 5.06 -4.25
CA LEU A 210 -1.28 5.05 -4.43
C LEU A 210 -0.82 6.09 -5.45
N GLY A 211 -1.75 6.67 -6.21
CA GLY A 211 -1.44 7.48 -7.37
C GLY A 211 -1.37 6.63 -8.65
N GLY A 212 -1.58 7.30 -9.78
CA GLY A 212 -1.46 6.76 -11.12
C GLY A 212 -0.94 7.81 -12.09
N ALA A 213 -1.19 7.61 -13.39
CA ALA A 213 -0.87 8.58 -14.42
C ALA A 213 -1.38 9.99 -14.04
N ARG A 214 -0.50 10.99 -14.13
CA ARG A 214 -0.88 12.39 -13.93
C ARG A 214 -1.60 12.90 -15.19
N GLU A 215 -2.75 13.54 -14.98
CA GLU A 215 -3.48 14.19 -16.07
C GLU A 215 -2.79 15.51 -16.47
N LEU A 216 -2.80 15.80 -17.78
CA LEU A 216 -2.30 17.05 -18.33
C LEU A 216 -3.25 18.20 -18.02
N ASP A 217 -2.73 19.33 -17.54
CA ASP A 217 -3.50 20.58 -17.44
C ASP A 217 -3.69 21.21 -18.83
N GLY A 218 -2.78 20.92 -19.76
CA GLY A 218 -2.79 21.44 -21.13
C GLY A 218 -2.17 22.84 -21.25
N LYS A 219 -1.67 23.40 -20.14
CA LYS A 219 -0.90 24.64 -20.11
C LYS A 219 0.56 24.29 -19.86
N VAL A 220 1.41 24.60 -20.85
CA VAL A 220 2.84 24.29 -20.84
C VAL A 220 3.51 24.63 -19.50
N PHE A 221 3.31 25.84 -18.96
CA PHE A 221 3.96 26.22 -17.70
C PHE A 221 3.46 25.44 -16.47
N VAL A 222 2.21 24.97 -16.47
CA VAL A 222 1.65 24.16 -15.38
C VAL A 222 2.18 22.74 -15.50
N ASP A 223 2.20 22.21 -16.71
CA ASP A 223 2.68 20.88 -17.00
C ASP A 223 4.20 20.77 -16.76
N ASP A 224 4.98 21.78 -17.14
CA ASP A 224 6.41 21.84 -16.80
C ASP A 224 6.64 21.85 -15.29
N LEU A 225 5.85 22.64 -14.54
CA LEU A 225 5.92 22.68 -13.08
C LEU A 225 5.51 21.34 -12.45
N HIS A 226 4.50 20.65 -12.99
CA HIS A 226 4.14 19.31 -12.53
C HIS A 226 5.28 18.32 -12.75
N CYS A 227 5.96 18.40 -13.89
CA CYS A 227 7.12 17.56 -14.17
C CYS A 227 8.26 17.83 -13.17
N ASP A 228 8.56 19.10 -12.88
CA ASP A 228 9.59 19.48 -11.92
C ASP A 228 9.24 18.97 -10.50
N VAL A 229 7.97 19.08 -10.08
CA VAL A 229 7.50 18.53 -8.79
C VAL A 229 7.66 17.01 -8.73
N LEU A 230 7.40 16.28 -9.82
CA LEU A 230 7.61 14.83 -9.87
C LEU A 230 9.10 14.47 -9.75
N CYS A 231 10.00 15.26 -10.35
CA CYS A 231 11.44 15.10 -10.15
C CYS A 231 11.86 15.32 -8.69
N ASP A 232 11.33 16.36 -8.03
CA ASP A 232 11.59 16.64 -6.62
C ASP A 232 11.08 15.51 -5.71
N ASP A 233 9.86 15.00 -5.97
CA ASP A 233 9.28 13.87 -5.26
C ASP A 233 10.12 12.59 -5.46
N TYR A 234 10.58 12.34 -6.69
CA TYR A 234 11.48 11.21 -7.00
C TYR A 234 12.82 11.34 -6.27
N GLN A 235 13.43 12.52 -6.26
CA GLN A 235 14.67 12.78 -5.53
C GLN A 235 14.49 12.53 -4.03
N ALA A 236 13.39 12.99 -3.44
CA ALA A 236 13.08 12.73 -2.03
C ALA A 236 12.89 11.24 -1.75
N ALA A 237 12.20 10.51 -2.63
CA ALA A 237 12.00 9.07 -2.50
C ALA A 237 13.32 8.27 -2.62
N MET A 238 14.17 8.63 -3.59
CA MET A 238 15.49 8.02 -3.79
C MET A 238 16.44 8.27 -2.62
N ASN A 239 16.46 9.50 -2.10
CA ASN A 239 17.23 9.82 -0.90
C ASN A 239 16.75 8.99 0.31
N ALA A 240 15.44 8.85 0.49
CA ALA A 240 14.88 8.05 1.56
C ALA A 240 15.16 6.55 1.40
N ALA A 241 15.15 6.03 0.17
CA ALA A 241 15.46 4.62 -0.12
C ALA A 241 16.93 4.27 0.18
N ASN A 242 17.85 5.19 -0.15
CA ASN A 242 19.29 5.01 0.04
C ASN A 242 19.79 5.46 1.42
N HIS A 243 18.94 6.03 2.27
CA HIS A 243 19.34 6.46 3.61
C HIS A 243 19.68 5.24 4.50
N PRO A 244 20.77 5.29 5.31
CA PRO A 244 21.14 4.19 6.22
C PRO A 244 20.02 3.84 7.22
N ASP A 245 19.39 4.87 7.80
CA ASP A 245 18.27 4.70 8.75
C ASP A 245 16.92 4.37 8.09
N ALA A 246 16.86 4.10 6.78
CA ALA A 246 15.63 3.63 6.14
C ALA A 246 15.12 2.31 6.78
N GLY A 247 16.06 1.48 7.26
CA GLY A 247 15.78 0.27 8.03
C GLY A 247 14.72 -0.61 7.37
N THR A 248 13.72 -1.01 8.15
CA THR A 248 12.62 -1.89 7.69
C THR A 248 11.68 -1.23 6.67
N ARG A 249 11.79 0.09 6.44
CA ARG A 249 10.96 0.84 5.48
C ARG A 249 11.61 1.02 4.12
N ARG A 250 12.85 0.55 3.93
CA ARG A 250 13.59 0.67 2.66
C ARG A 250 12.78 0.15 1.47
N ILE A 251 12.08 -0.98 1.63
CA ILE A 251 11.19 -1.52 0.59
C ILE A 251 10.06 -0.55 0.23
N GLU A 252 9.46 0.13 1.22
CA GLU A 252 8.38 1.12 0.97
C GLU A 252 8.91 2.29 0.14
N HIS A 253 10.15 2.73 0.40
CA HIS A 253 10.79 3.81 -0.33
C HIS A 253 11.21 3.41 -1.75
N LYS A 254 11.76 2.20 -1.94
CA LYS A 254 12.09 1.66 -3.27
C LYS A 254 10.84 1.55 -4.16
N LEU A 255 9.76 0.96 -3.64
CA LEU A 255 8.48 0.86 -4.36
C LEU A 255 7.97 2.25 -4.83
N HIS A 256 8.11 3.26 -3.97
CA HIS A 256 7.67 4.61 -4.31
C HIS A 256 8.56 5.28 -5.35
N ALA A 257 9.88 5.14 -5.20
CA ALA A 257 10.84 5.70 -6.13
C ALA A 257 10.65 5.11 -7.54
N ASP A 258 10.46 3.80 -7.65
CA ASP A 258 10.21 3.13 -8.92
C ASP A 258 8.88 3.62 -9.55
N ASP A 259 7.78 3.71 -8.78
CA ASP A 259 6.50 4.25 -9.26
C ASP A 259 6.64 5.72 -9.72
N LEU A 260 7.35 6.57 -8.96
CA LEU A 260 7.58 7.97 -9.32
C LEU A 260 8.48 8.12 -10.54
N ARG A 261 9.51 7.28 -10.70
CA ARG A 261 10.39 7.30 -11.88
C ARG A 261 9.58 7.11 -13.15
N ASP A 262 8.78 6.04 -13.20
CA ASP A 262 7.97 5.74 -14.37
C ASP A 262 6.88 6.80 -14.59
N GLN A 263 6.21 7.28 -13.53
CA GLN A 263 5.23 8.37 -13.65
C GLN A 263 5.86 9.64 -14.23
N THR A 264 7.08 9.98 -13.80
CA THR A 264 7.81 11.15 -14.29
C THR A 264 8.19 10.98 -15.75
N LEU A 265 8.71 9.82 -16.14
CA LEU A 265 9.10 9.53 -17.52
C LEU A 265 7.89 9.55 -18.48
N ASP A 266 6.79 8.91 -18.09
CA ASP A 266 5.55 8.91 -18.87
C ASP A 266 4.99 10.32 -19.03
N PHE A 267 4.93 11.09 -17.93
CA PHE A 267 4.42 12.45 -17.96
C PHE A 267 5.32 13.36 -18.80
N ALA A 268 6.64 13.29 -18.62
CA ALA A 268 7.62 14.04 -19.41
C ALA A 268 7.52 13.72 -20.91
N ALA A 269 7.34 12.45 -21.26
CA ALA A 269 7.14 12.03 -22.64
C ALA A 269 5.86 12.64 -23.23
N SER A 270 4.78 12.70 -22.46
CA SER A 270 3.50 13.28 -22.91
C SER A 270 3.56 14.80 -23.19
N ILE A 271 4.48 15.52 -22.53
CA ILE A 271 4.71 16.96 -22.72
C ILE A 271 5.92 17.27 -23.61
N GLY A 272 6.64 16.24 -24.08
CA GLY A 272 7.79 16.38 -24.98
C GLY A 272 9.11 16.79 -24.31
N ARG A 273 9.26 16.60 -22.99
CA ARG A 273 10.50 16.88 -22.25
C ARG A 273 11.43 15.67 -22.23
N GLN A 274 12.44 15.68 -23.11
CA GLN A 274 13.42 14.58 -23.22
C GLN A 274 14.59 14.72 -22.23
N ASP A 275 14.85 15.94 -21.74
CA ASP A 275 15.90 16.27 -20.77
C ASP A 275 15.72 15.57 -19.41
N ILE A 276 14.49 15.15 -19.10
CA ILE A 276 14.12 14.48 -17.85
C ILE A 276 14.86 13.14 -17.66
N VAL A 277 15.17 12.42 -18.74
CA VAL A 277 15.93 11.16 -18.63
C VAL A 277 17.30 11.39 -17.99
N GLU A 278 17.99 12.46 -18.40
CA GLU A 278 19.30 12.82 -17.85
C GLU A 278 19.16 13.35 -16.41
N ALA A 279 18.13 14.15 -16.14
CA ALA A 279 17.85 14.67 -14.80
C ALA A 279 17.60 13.56 -13.77
N LEU A 280 16.80 12.54 -14.12
CA LEU A 280 16.56 11.39 -13.24
C LEU A 280 17.83 10.57 -13.03
N ALA A 281 18.65 10.38 -14.06
CA ALA A 281 19.94 9.70 -13.92
C ALA A 281 20.94 10.46 -13.02
N ASP A 282 20.89 11.79 -13.01
CA ASP A 282 21.68 12.62 -12.11
C ASP A 282 21.16 12.55 -10.66
N ILE A 283 19.84 12.49 -10.46
CA ILE A 283 19.22 12.21 -9.16
C ILE A 283 19.68 10.85 -8.62
N ASP A 284 19.66 9.80 -9.45
CA ASP A 284 20.11 8.45 -9.07
C ASP A 284 21.57 8.47 -8.57
N ARG A 285 22.44 9.20 -9.28
CA ARG A 285 23.86 9.32 -8.93
C ARG A 285 24.06 10.08 -7.61
N THR A 286 23.32 11.18 -7.43
CA THR A 286 23.47 12.07 -6.27
C THR A 286 22.92 11.43 -5.00
N ALA A 287 21.75 10.79 -5.07
CA ALA A 287 21.13 10.13 -3.93
C ALA A 287 22.01 9.02 -3.32
N ARG A 288 22.88 8.40 -4.15
CA ARG A 288 23.86 7.40 -3.70
C ARG A 288 25.08 8.01 -3.01
N GLN A 289 25.47 9.23 -3.37
CA GLN A 289 26.69 9.87 -2.86
C GLN A 289 26.42 10.67 -1.58
N ASP A 290 25.29 11.38 -1.53
CA ASP A 290 25.02 12.39 -0.49
C ASP A 290 23.99 11.94 0.56
N GLY A 291 23.42 10.73 0.41
CA GLY A 291 22.30 10.25 1.21
C GLY A 291 22.57 10.15 2.73
N THR A 292 23.84 10.04 3.15
CA THR A 292 24.23 9.93 4.56
C THR A 292 24.16 11.24 5.35
N ASP A 293 24.21 12.39 4.67
CA ASP A 293 24.22 13.71 5.31
C ASP A 293 22.81 14.32 5.45
N LEU A 294 21.79 13.63 4.90
CA LEU A 294 20.41 14.06 4.95
C LEU A 294 19.74 13.66 6.27
N ALA A 295 18.68 14.39 6.64
CA ALA A 295 17.90 14.04 7.82
C ALA A 295 17.17 12.71 7.60
N ALA A 296 17.24 11.81 8.58
CA ALA A 296 16.57 10.53 8.53
C ALA A 296 15.06 10.67 8.20
N PRO A 297 14.52 9.81 7.31
CA PRO A 297 13.13 9.90 6.90
C PRO A 297 12.18 9.65 8.09
N SER A 298 11.34 10.64 8.41
CA SER A 298 10.42 10.57 9.56
C SER A 298 9.27 9.57 9.38
N GLY A 299 8.96 9.20 8.14
CA GLY A 299 7.83 8.36 7.73
C GLY A 299 7.98 7.91 6.28
N SER A 300 7.21 6.90 5.87
CA SER A 300 7.11 6.53 4.45
C SER A 300 5.93 7.25 3.77
N TRP A 301 5.91 7.22 2.44
CA TRP A 301 4.79 7.71 1.65
C TRP A 301 3.46 6.98 1.99
N LEU A 302 3.52 5.70 2.37
CA LEU A 302 2.34 4.95 2.83
C LEU A 302 1.76 5.50 4.13
N ASP A 303 2.61 5.94 5.07
CA ASP A 303 2.15 6.65 6.27
C ASP A 303 1.50 7.98 5.88
N GLN A 304 2.11 8.73 4.96
CA GLN A 304 1.58 10.02 4.50
C GLN A 304 0.21 9.88 3.83
N ILE A 305 0.01 8.86 2.97
CA ILE A 305 -1.28 8.61 2.31
C ILE A 305 -2.35 8.23 3.33
N THR A 306 -2.02 7.35 4.29
CA THR A 306 -2.99 6.96 5.33
C THR A 306 -3.36 8.16 6.21
N ASP A 307 -2.37 8.94 6.65
CA ASP A 307 -2.59 10.13 7.47
C ASP A 307 -3.33 11.23 6.70
N HIS A 308 -3.11 11.35 5.39
CA HIS A 308 -3.86 12.27 4.53
C HIS A 308 -5.31 11.83 4.39
N ALA A 309 -5.58 10.55 4.08
CA ALA A 309 -6.93 10.01 3.97
C ALA A 309 -7.70 10.14 5.29
N GLN A 310 -7.05 9.86 6.42
CA GLN A 310 -7.65 10.02 7.75
C GLN A 310 -8.00 11.49 8.01
N ARG A 311 -7.07 12.43 7.78
CA ARG A 311 -7.33 13.86 7.97
C ARG A 311 -8.42 14.38 7.05
N ALA A 312 -8.43 13.99 5.77
CA ALA A 312 -9.45 14.40 4.81
C ALA A 312 -10.84 13.91 5.25
N ARG A 313 -10.94 12.65 5.71
CA ARG A 313 -12.17 12.07 6.25
C ARG A 313 -12.65 12.80 7.51
N GLU A 314 -11.75 13.01 8.47
CA GLU A 314 -12.05 13.73 9.72
C GLU A 314 -12.51 15.16 9.42
N GLN A 315 -11.81 15.85 8.50
CA GLN A 315 -12.16 17.19 8.08
C GLN A 315 -13.55 17.21 7.43
N LEU A 316 -13.85 16.32 6.48
CA LEU A 316 -15.16 16.28 5.82
C LEU A 316 -16.27 15.95 6.84
N SER A 317 -16.03 14.98 7.73
CA SER A 317 -17.00 14.63 8.78
C SER A 317 -17.23 15.77 9.78
N TRP A 318 -16.20 16.57 10.08
CA TRP A 318 -16.29 17.71 11.00
C TRP A 318 -17.01 18.91 10.40
N HIS A 319 -16.83 19.18 9.10
CA HIS A 319 -17.54 20.26 8.42
C HIS A 319 -19.04 19.94 8.31
N GLY A 320 -19.38 18.66 8.14
CA GLY A 320 -20.76 18.25 7.87
C GLY A 320 -21.29 18.85 6.57
N ILE A 321 -22.60 18.76 6.38
CA ILE A 321 -23.31 19.46 5.31
C ILE A 321 -24.63 19.97 5.86
N GLU A 322 -25.02 21.16 5.44
CA GLU A 322 -26.33 21.72 5.73
C GLU A 322 -26.84 22.42 4.46
N VAL A 323 -28.08 22.09 4.10
CA VAL A 323 -28.77 22.65 2.93
C VAL A 323 -30.15 23.12 3.35
N HIS A 324 -30.52 24.30 2.88
CA HIS A 324 -31.80 24.95 3.20
C HIS A 324 -32.62 25.10 1.94
N TYR A 325 -33.92 24.82 2.03
CA TYR A 325 -34.84 25.07 0.93
C TYR A 325 -36.24 25.40 1.44
N PRO A 326 -36.98 26.31 0.78
CA PRO A 326 -38.37 26.58 1.13
C PRO A 326 -39.25 25.37 0.82
N HIS A 327 -40.27 25.14 1.64
CA HIS A 327 -41.26 24.12 1.37
C HIS A 327 -42.05 24.50 0.10
N PRO A 328 -42.25 23.57 -0.86
CA PRO A 328 -42.82 23.90 -2.17
C PRO A 328 -44.24 24.49 -2.09
N ASN A 329 -45.00 24.13 -1.04
CA ASN A 329 -46.37 24.58 -0.84
C ASN A 329 -46.51 25.63 0.28
N ASP A 330 -45.43 25.97 0.98
CA ASP A 330 -45.46 26.95 2.08
C ASP A 330 -44.13 27.73 2.16
N PRO A 331 -44.06 28.93 1.56
CA PRO A 331 -42.83 29.73 1.56
C PRO A 331 -42.47 30.27 2.95
N SER A 332 -43.38 30.23 3.93
CA SER A 332 -43.08 30.58 5.31
C SER A 332 -42.38 29.45 6.07
N LEU A 333 -42.26 28.27 5.46
CA LEU A 333 -41.63 27.08 6.03
C LEU A 333 -40.33 26.79 5.30
N ILE A 334 -39.20 26.92 5.99
CA ILE A 334 -37.88 26.53 5.48
C ILE A 334 -37.54 25.14 6.02
N VAL A 335 -37.03 24.26 5.17
CA VAL A 335 -36.53 22.95 5.54
C VAL A 335 -35.01 23.00 5.59
N HIS A 336 -34.45 22.54 6.70
CA HIS A 336 -33.02 22.32 6.85
C HIS A 336 -32.76 20.82 6.81
N ALA A 337 -31.86 20.40 5.95
CA ALA A 337 -31.43 19.01 5.85
C ALA A 337 -29.90 18.95 5.87
N GLY A 338 -29.34 17.91 6.46
CA GLY A 338 -27.89 17.86 6.57
C GLY A 338 -27.35 16.64 7.29
N ARG A 339 -26.03 16.66 7.49
CA ARG A 339 -25.32 15.69 8.33
C ARG A 339 -24.54 16.43 9.42
N SER A 340 -24.86 16.12 10.67
CA SER A 340 -24.24 16.68 11.86
C SER A 340 -22.85 16.07 12.09
N PRO A 341 -21.86 16.88 12.52
CA PRO A 341 -20.56 16.38 12.95
C PRO A 341 -20.55 15.82 14.39
N VAL A 342 -21.60 16.12 15.17
CA VAL A 342 -21.66 15.80 16.61
C VAL A 342 -22.40 14.50 16.90
N GLU A 343 -23.44 14.20 16.12
CA GLU A 343 -24.26 13.01 16.33
C GLU A 343 -23.69 11.83 15.53
N HIS A 344 -23.24 10.78 16.23
CA HIS A 344 -22.54 9.66 15.59
C HIS A 344 -23.45 8.48 15.19
N LEU A 345 -24.55 8.26 15.93
CA LEU A 345 -25.48 7.15 15.66
C LEU A 345 -26.43 7.47 14.51
N ASP A 346 -27.04 8.65 14.56
CA ASP A 346 -27.98 9.15 13.55
C ASP A 346 -27.49 10.52 13.02
N PRO A 347 -26.41 10.53 12.22
CA PRO A 347 -25.74 11.77 11.85
C PRO A 347 -26.58 12.62 10.89
N TRP A 348 -27.48 12.02 10.12
CA TRP A 348 -28.32 12.73 9.15
C TRP A 348 -29.53 13.32 9.83
N TYR A 349 -29.93 14.53 9.46
CA TYR A 349 -31.03 15.23 10.12
C TYR A 349 -31.89 16.04 9.16
N GLY A 350 -33.15 16.18 9.58
CA GLY A 350 -34.11 17.09 8.99
C GLY A 350 -34.76 17.95 10.07
N GLU A 351 -34.79 19.25 9.83
CA GLU A 351 -35.42 20.25 10.69
C GLU A 351 -36.29 21.17 9.83
N GLN A 352 -37.28 21.80 10.45
CA GLN A 352 -38.15 22.76 9.78
C GLN A 352 -38.23 24.03 10.60
N LEU A 353 -38.04 25.16 9.95
CA LEU A 353 -38.16 26.49 10.54
C LEU A 353 -39.42 27.14 9.97
N ARG A 354 -40.42 27.34 10.82
CA ARG A 354 -41.62 28.10 10.45
C ARG A 354 -41.43 29.56 10.83
N LEU A 355 -41.39 30.41 9.82
CA LEU A 355 -41.31 31.86 9.96
C LEU A 355 -42.70 32.41 10.29
N THR A 356 -42.81 33.09 11.43
CA THR A 356 -44.00 33.87 11.80
C THR A 356 -43.64 35.35 11.72
N GLN A 357 -44.54 36.14 11.13
CA GLN A 357 -44.37 37.60 11.01
C GLN A 357 -45.46 38.33 11.79
N PRO A 358 -45.37 38.41 13.14
CA PRO A 358 -46.19 39.34 13.91
C PRO A 358 -45.52 40.72 13.96
N GLY A 359 -46.16 41.75 13.40
CA GLY A 359 -45.86 43.15 13.72
C GLY A 359 -44.49 43.72 13.28
N GLY A 360 -43.78 43.08 12.35
CA GLY A 360 -42.54 43.60 11.76
C GLY A 360 -41.24 42.93 12.24
N GLU A 361 -41.31 42.09 13.28
CA GLU A 361 -40.20 41.21 13.68
C GLU A 361 -40.42 39.79 13.12
N HIS A 362 -39.35 39.16 12.63
CA HIS A 362 -39.40 37.78 12.13
C HIS A 362 -39.08 36.83 13.28
N THR A 363 -40.08 36.14 13.81
CA THR A 363 -39.89 35.09 14.84
C THR A 363 -40.02 33.71 14.21
N GLY A 364 -39.14 32.77 14.55
CA GLY A 364 -39.14 31.41 13.96
C GLY A 364 -39.37 30.33 15.00
N GLU A 365 -40.27 29.38 14.73
CA GLU A 365 -40.40 28.15 15.51
C GLU A 365 -39.67 27.00 14.78
N MET A 366 -38.73 26.36 15.47
CA MET A 366 -37.96 25.24 14.92
C MET A 366 -38.55 23.91 15.36
N GLY A 367 -39.04 23.14 14.40
CA GLY A 367 -39.53 21.77 14.58
C GLY A 367 -38.54 20.73 14.07
N ARG A 368 -38.48 19.56 14.72
CA ARG A 368 -37.67 18.43 14.25
C ARG A 368 -38.47 17.55 13.30
N ILE A 369 -37.89 17.20 12.16
CA ILE A 369 -38.41 16.14 11.27
C ILE A 369 -37.91 14.79 11.77
N GLY A 370 -36.60 14.71 12.05
CA GLY A 370 -35.99 13.51 12.60
C GLY A 370 -34.47 13.49 12.45
N ARG A 371 -33.89 12.40 12.96
CA ARG A 371 -32.49 12.01 12.79
C ARG A 371 -32.48 10.62 12.13
N TYR A 372 -31.47 10.35 11.31
CA TYR A 372 -31.40 9.17 10.44
C TYR A 372 -29.98 8.62 10.36
N GLY A 373 -29.86 7.31 10.15
CA GLY A 373 -28.58 6.62 10.02
C GLY A 373 -27.93 6.85 8.65
N SER A 374 -28.73 7.12 7.60
CA SER A 374 -28.25 7.28 6.23
C SER A 374 -28.88 8.46 5.48
N CYS A 375 -28.20 8.90 4.41
CA CYS A 375 -28.70 9.93 3.50
C CYS A 375 -30.04 9.52 2.86
N GLU A 376 -30.19 8.25 2.46
CA GLU A 376 -31.41 7.78 1.81
C GLU A 376 -32.59 7.70 2.78
N GLU A 377 -32.36 7.36 4.06
CA GLU A 377 -33.39 7.44 5.10
C GLU A 377 -33.89 8.87 5.30
N LEU A 378 -32.96 9.85 5.35
CA LEU A 378 -33.31 11.27 5.41
C LEU A 378 -34.14 11.69 4.20
N LEU A 379 -33.68 11.39 2.97
CA LEU A 379 -34.39 11.76 1.74
C LEU A 379 -35.79 11.15 1.70
N THR A 380 -35.92 9.87 2.06
CA THR A 380 -37.21 9.18 2.17
C THR A 380 -38.12 9.84 3.19
N ALA A 381 -37.60 10.27 4.33
CA ALA A 381 -38.38 10.95 5.36
C ALA A 381 -38.82 12.36 4.94
N LEU A 382 -37.98 13.09 4.22
CA LEU A 382 -38.30 14.41 3.66
C LEU A 382 -39.40 14.32 2.60
N GLU A 383 -39.34 13.33 1.70
CA GLU A 383 -40.35 13.10 0.65
C GLU A 383 -41.71 12.66 1.22
N ASN A 384 -41.70 11.88 2.31
CA ASN A 384 -42.92 11.41 2.97
C ASN A 384 -43.47 12.42 4.00
N ARG A 385 -42.81 13.57 4.18
CA ARG A 385 -43.24 14.60 5.12
C ARG A 385 -44.56 15.23 4.68
N THR A 386 -45.50 15.35 5.61
CA THR A 386 -46.69 16.19 5.47
C THR A 386 -46.47 17.51 6.21
N ALA A 387 -46.90 18.63 5.62
CA ALA A 387 -46.53 19.97 6.09
C ALA A 387 -47.05 20.34 7.49
N THR A 388 -48.04 19.63 8.04
CA THR A 388 -48.62 19.95 9.36
C THR A 388 -49.31 18.74 10.02
N PRO A 389 -49.08 18.44 11.32
CA PRO A 389 -50.03 17.67 12.11
C PRO A 389 -51.14 18.62 12.58
N GLY A 390 -52.26 18.71 11.86
CA GLY A 390 -53.39 19.51 12.37
C GLY A 390 -54.52 19.91 11.43
N PHE A 391 -54.37 19.87 10.11
CA PHE A 391 -55.48 20.17 9.21
C PHE A 391 -55.60 19.11 8.12
N ALA A 392 -56.80 18.55 7.98
CA ALA A 392 -57.07 17.27 7.36
C ALA A 392 -56.80 17.17 5.84
N HIS A 393 -56.24 18.17 5.15
CA HIS A 393 -56.32 18.25 3.67
C HIS A 393 -55.03 18.50 2.88
N ASP A 394 -53.84 18.55 3.49
CA ASP A 394 -52.60 18.57 2.68
C ASP A 394 -52.01 17.17 2.50
N ARG A 395 -52.52 16.46 1.48
CA ARG A 395 -51.99 15.17 0.98
C ARG A 395 -50.82 15.35 -0.01
N HIS A 396 -50.29 16.56 -0.16
CA HIS A 396 -49.20 16.81 -1.10
C HIS A 396 -47.87 16.45 -0.43
N ARG A 397 -47.26 15.34 -0.89
CA ARG A 397 -45.88 14.96 -0.55
C ARG A 397 -44.96 16.14 -0.85
N GLY A 398 -44.16 16.55 0.12
CA GLY A 398 -43.16 17.60 -0.07
C GLY A 398 -42.07 17.09 -1.02
N ALA A 399 -42.04 17.58 -2.26
CA ALA A 399 -40.96 17.26 -3.18
C ALA A 399 -39.66 17.94 -2.70
N VAL A 400 -38.60 17.16 -2.49
CA VAL A 400 -37.27 17.69 -2.21
C VAL A 400 -36.68 18.23 -3.51
N PRO A 401 -36.18 19.48 -3.57
CA PRO A 401 -35.57 20.01 -4.78
C PRO A 401 -34.40 19.12 -5.26
N ALA A 402 -34.29 18.90 -6.57
CA ALA A 402 -33.26 18.01 -7.13
C ALA A 402 -31.83 18.44 -6.75
N GLU A 403 -31.55 19.74 -6.70
CA GLU A 403 -30.23 20.27 -6.27
C GLU A 403 -29.88 19.87 -4.83
N VAL A 404 -30.87 19.84 -3.93
CA VAL A 404 -30.70 19.42 -2.53
C VAL A 404 -30.38 17.93 -2.47
N VAL A 405 -31.13 17.11 -3.22
CA VAL A 405 -30.88 15.66 -3.33
C VAL A 405 -29.45 15.40 -3.83
N THR A 406 -29.05 16.08 -4.90
CA THR A 406 -27.70 15.94 -5.48
C THR A 406 -26.62 16.31 -4.47
N ARG A 407 -26.72 17.47 -3.80
CA ARG A 407 -25.70 17.89 -2.83
C ARG A 407 -25.55 16.93 -1.65
N LEU A 408 -26.66 16.43 -1.12
CA LEU A 408 -26.63 15.47 0.00
C LEU A 408 -26.01 14.14 -0.43
N ARG A 409 -26.37 13.62 -1.61
CA ARG A 409 -25.80 12.38 -2.16
C ARG A 409 -24.32 12.52 -2.51
N GLU A 410 -23.90 13.64 -3.11
CA GLU A 410 -22.49 13.92 -3.40
C GLU A 410 -21.65 13.96 -2.11
N PHE A 411 -22.18 14.56 -1.05
CA PHE A 411 -21.50 14.58 0.24
C PHE A 411 -21.38 13.18 0.86
N ASP A 412 -22.46 12.40 0.83
CA ASP A 412 -22.46 11.01 1.31
C ASP A 412 -21.50 10.12 0.49
N GLN A 413 -21.49 10.29 -0.83
CA GLN A 413 -20.57 9.62 -1.73
C GLN A 413 -19.11 9.94 -1.39
N LYS A 414 -18.76 11.24 -1.25
CA LYS A 414 -17.41 11.67 -0.87
C LYS A 414 -16.96 11.09 0.47
N LEU A 415 -17.86 11.02 1.47
CA LEU A 415 -17.56 10.37 2.74
C LEU A 415 -17.26 8.88 2.56
N ARG A 416 -18.10 8.16 1.82
CA ARG A 416 -17.90 6.72 1.55
C ARG A 416 -16.63 6.44 0.74
N GLU A 417 -16.28 7.31 -0.20
CA GLU A 417 -15.03 7.25 -0.95
C GLU A 417 -13.83 7.42 -0.02
N LEU A 418 -13.84 8.41 0.88
CA LEU A 418 -12.77 8.62 1.87
C LEU A 418 -12.66 7.45 2.87
N ASP A 419 -13.77 6.88 3.32
CA ASP A 419 -13.78 5.66 4.15
C ASP A 419 -13.11 4.48 3.42
N THR A 420 -13.42 4.33 2.13
CA THR A 420 -12.85 3.29 1.28
C THR A 420 -11.34 3.51 1.04
N ASN A 421 -10.92 4.76 0.80
CA ASN A 421 -9.52 5.13 0.62
C ASN A 421 -8.71 4.95 1.90
N LEU A 422 -9.27 5.30 3.07
CA LEU A 422 -8.64 5.06 4.37
C LEU A 422 -8.47 3.56 4.65
N THR A 423 -9.51 2.77 4.39
CA THR A 423 -9.45 1.31 4.55
C THR A 423 -8.41 0.71 3.62
N THR A 424 -8.36 1.16 2.36
CA THR A 424 -7.40 0.66 1.36
C THR A 424 -5.97 1.04 1.68
N SER A 425 -5.68 2.30 1.97
CA SER A 425 -4.34 2.75 2.37
C SER A 425 -3.84 2.03 3.61
N THR A 426 -4.71 1.82 4.62
CA THR A 426 -4.37 1.07 5.83
C THR A 426 -4.06 -0.39 5.52
N SER A 427 -4.86 -1.05 4.68
CA SER A 427 -4.62 -2.43 4.24
C SER A 427 -3.34 -2.56 3.44
N VAL A 428 -3.07 -1.67 2.48
CA VAL A 428 -1.83 -1.67 1.68
C VAL A 428 -0.63 -1.52 2.60
N ARG A 429 -0.65 -0.52 3.51
CA ARG A 429 0.43 -0.31 4.46
C ARG A 429 0.68 -1.52 5.35
N ALA A 430 -0.38 -2.17 5.84
CA ALA A 430 -0.26 -3.37 6.64
C ALA A 430 0.35 -4.53 5.85
N ALA A 431 -0.10 -4.75 4.61
CA ALA A 431 0.38 -5.82 3.72
C ALA A 431 1.87 -5.66 3.39
N ILE A 432 2.30 -4.48 2.95
CA ILE A 432 3.71 -4.22 2.60
C ILE A 432 4.62 -4.42 3.83
N ARG A 433 4.21 -3.94 5.01
CA ARG A 433 5.00 -4.08 6.24
C ARG A 433 5.06 -5.51 6.77
N SER A 434 3.97 -6.26 6.66
CA SER A 434 3.93 -7.66 7.09
C SER A 434 4.55 -8.62 6.07
N GLY A 435 4.81 -8.15 4.85
CA GLY A 435 5.26 -8.99 3.74
C GLY A 435 4.18 -9.92 3.20
N GLN A 436 2.91 -9.72 3.58
CA GLN A 436 1.78 -10.44 3.00
C GLN A 436 1.35 -9.77 1.69
N PRO A 437 0.96 -10.53 0.66
CA PRO A 437 0.36 -9.94 -0.53
C PRO A 437 -1.01 -9.35 -0.24
N ILE A 438 -1.38 -8.32 -1.01
CA ILE A 438 -2.76 -7.85 -1.08
C ILE A 438 -3.56 -8.90 -1.86
N GLN A 439 -4.37 -9.69 -1.14
CA GLN A 439 -5.14 -10.77 -1.73
C GLN A 439 -6.57 -10.35 -2.10
N TRP A 440 -6.96 -10.61 -3.35
CA TRP A 440 -8.33 -10.43 -3.83
C TRP A 440 -9.01 -11.78 -4.06
N THR A 441 -10.19 -11.97 -3.45
CA THR A 441 -11.01 -13.18 -3.58
C THR A 441 -12.43 -12.83 -4.02
N ARG A 442 -13.15 -13.81 -4.57
CA ARG A 442 -14.49 -13.76 -5.21
C ARG A 442 -15.66 -13.27 -4.31
N SER A 443 -15.42 -12.40 -3.33
CA SER A 443 -16.48 -11.82 -2.50
C SER A 443 -16.17 -10.45 -1.93
N GLY A 444 -15.14 -9.74 -2.43
CA GLY A 444 -14.74 -8.42 -1.93
C GLY A 444 -14.31 -8.40 -0.45
N LYS A 445 -14.36 -9.53 0.25
CA LYS A 445 -13.78 -9.70 1.57
C LYS A 445 -12.27 -9.83 1.39
N ARG A 446 -11.59 -8.70 1.54
CA ARG A 446 -10.16 -8.67 1.83
C ARG A 446 -9.93 -9.54 3.07
N SER A 447 -9.32 -10.70 2.90
CA SER A 447 -8.90 -11.49 4.04
C SER A 447 -7.65 -10.82 4.60
N ASN A 448 -7.82 -9.92 5.57
CA ASN A 448 -6.72 -9.56 6.46
C ASN A 448 -6.52 -10.73 7.42
N THR A 449 -6.07 -11.88 6.92
CA THR A 449 -5.61 -12.98 7.76
C THR A 449 -4.30 -12.51 8.37
N THR A 450 -4.34 -12.11 9.65
CA THR A 450 -3.16 -11.96 10.51
C THR A 450 -2.55 -13.33 10.74
N GLY A 451 -2.00 -13.93 9.69
CA GLY A 451 -1.04 -15.02 9.77
C GLY A 451 0.31 -14.42 9.43
N SER A 452 1.29 -14.59 10.33
CA SER A 452 2.69 -14.55 9.90
C SER A 452 2.80 -15.43 8.65
N THR A 453 3.41 -14.94 7.57
CA THR A 453 3.84 -15.82 6.47
C THR A 453 4.77 -16.85 7.09
N SER A 454 4.21 -18.02 7.39
CA SER A 454 4.98 -19.24 7.39
C SER A 454 5.52 -19.41 5.96
N PRO A 455 6.73 -19.95 5.77
CA PRO A 455 7.29 -20.13 4.44
C PRO A 455 6.39 -21.08 3.64
N GLY A 456 5.61 -20.53 2.70
CA GLY A 456 4.77 -21.40 1.88
C GLY A 456 3.44 -20.95 1.33
N GLU A 457 3.13 -19.66 1.26
CA GLU A 457 1.94 -19.23 0.54
C GLU A 457 2.09 -19.59 -0.94
N ARG A 458 1.17 -20.42 -1.47
CA ARG A 458 1.17 -20.83 -2.88
C ARG A 458 0.85 -19.60 -3.73
N ASP A 459 1.72 -19.33 -4.68
CA ASP A 459 1.44 -18.34 -5.72
C ASP A 459 0.26 -18.87 -6.56
N PRO A 460 -0.85 -18.12 -6.70
CA PRO A 460 -2.02 -18.62 -7.41
C PRO A 460 -1.72 -18.99 -8.87
N ALA A 461 -0.70 -18.38 -9.47
CA ALA A 461 -0.24 -18.73 -10.81
C ALA A 461 0.40 -20.14 -10.89
N GLN A 462 0.83 -20.75 -9.77
CA GLN A 462 1.37 -22.12 -9.74
C GLN A 462 0.40 -23.19 -10.25
N ARG A 463 -0.91 -22.89 -10.34
CA ARG A 463 -1.91 -23.76 -10.97
C ARG A 463 -1.61 -24.09 -12.43
N LEU A 464 -0.86 -23.23 -13.14
CA LEU A 464 -0.39 -23.48 -14.50
C LEU A 464 0.58 -24.68 -14.58
N THR A 465 1.22 -25.03 -13.47
CA THR A 465 2.17 -26.16 -13.38
C THR A 465 1.58 -27.40 -12.69
N GLU A 466 0.52 -27.26 -11.90
CA GLU A 466 -0.08 -28.37 -11.13
C GLU A 466 -0.89 -29.36 -11.99
N SER A 467 -1.17 -29.07 -13.27
CA SER A 467 -1.99 -29.95 -14.14
C SER A 467 -1.30 -31.24 -14.60
N VAL A 468 -0.06 -31.51 -14.17
CA VAL A 468 0.69 -32.73 -14.56
C VAL A 468 0.85 -33.71 -13.40
N THR A 469 0.69 -33.28 -12.15
CA THR A 469 0.89 -34.15 -10.97
C THR A 469 0.13 -33.63 -9.76
N SER A 470 -1.02 -34.22 -9.44
CA SER A 470 -1.36 -34.64 -8.06
C SER A 470 -2.85 -34.98 -7.91
N ASP A 471 -3.10 -36.28 -7.75
CA ASP A 471 -4.16 -36.78 -6.89
C ASP A 471 -3.62 -36.89 -5.44
N SER A 472 -4.51 -36.68 -4.48
CA SER A 472 -4.42 -37.08 -3.07
C SER A 472 -3.47 -36.29 -2.14
N GLN A 473 -4.05 -35.45 -1.27
CA GLN A 473 -4.21 -35.75 0.16
C GLN A 473 -4.69 -34.49 0.91
N SER A 474 -5.92 -34.57 1.42
CA SER A 474 -6.52 -33.61 2.34
C SER A 474 -6.39 -34.11 3.78
N HIS A 475 -5.74 -33.33 4.64
CA HIS A 475 -5.88 -33.47 6.08
C HIS A 475 -6.04 -32.11 6.77
N SER A 476 -7.12 -32.03 7.54
CA SER A 476 -7.56 -30.95 8.41
C SER A 476 -6.98 -31.11 9.81
N ILE A 477 -6.56 -30.01 10.45
CA ILE A 477 -6.37 -29.93 11.91
C ILE A 477 -6.83 -28.54 12.40
N SER A 478 -7.68 -28.55 13.42
CA SER A 478 -8.15 -27.41 14.24
C SER A 478 -7.37 -27.29 15.56
N THR A 479 -7.64 -26.20 16.30
CA THR A 479 -7.32 -25.84 17.71
C THR A 479 -6.08 -24.96 17.91
N ASP A 480 -5.98 -24.04 18.89
CA ASP A 480 -6.88 -23.24 19.76
C ASP A 480 -5.93 -22.30 20.58
N SER A 481 -6.39 -21.07 20.88
CA SER A 481 -6.04 -20.17 22.01
C SER A 481 -4.59 -19.84 22.45
N GLY A 482 -4.30 -18.52 22.63
CA GLY A 482 -3.46 -18.08 23.76
C GLY A 482 -2.76 -16.70 23.74
N ARG A 483 -3.39 -15.70 24.37
CA ARG A 483 -2.83 -14.64 25.27
C ARG A 483 -2.06 -13.41 24.71
N THR A 484 -2.66 -12.24 24.94
CA THR A 484 -2.10 -10.87 24.89
C THR A 484 -1.43 -10.44 26.21
N PRO A 485 -0.35 -9.62 26.19
CA PRO A 485 0.09 -8.81 27.32
C PRO A 485 -0.22 -7.30 27.14
N PRO A 486 -0.16 -6.48 28.23
CA PRO A 486 -0.83 -5.18 28.31
C PRO A 486 0.00 -3.97 27.86
N LEU A 487 -0.72 -2.91 27.49
CA LEU A 487 -0.24 -1.59 27.03
C LEU A 487 0.45 -0.79 28.15
N GLY A 488 1.70 -0.37 27.91
CA GLY A 488 2.40 0.66 28.70
C GLY A 488 2.28 2.05 28.06
N HIS A 489 1.84 3.04 28.85
CA HIS A 489 1.80 4.46 28.48
C HIS A 489 3.21 5.02 28.26
N ASN A 490 3.42 5.71 27.14
CA ASN A 490 4.70 6.33 26.79
C ASN A 490 4.61 7.87 26.93
N PRO A 491 5.18 8.48 27.98
CA PRO A 491 5.04 9.91 28.32
C PRO A 491 5.77 10.88 27.35
N THR A 492 6.46 10.35 26.34
CA THR A 492 7.12 11.12 25.27
C THR A 492 6.13 11.65 24.20
N ARG A 493 4.91 11.08 24.11
CA ARG A 493 3.91 11.49 23.11
C ARG A 493 3.24 12.83 23.43
N ASP A 494 3.14 13.21 24.71
CA ASP A 494 2.52 14.47 25.14
C ASP A 494 3.46 15.68 25.03
N ALA A 495 4.77 15.47 25.10
CA ALA A 495 5.75 16.55 24.91
C ALA A 495 5.80 17.05 23.45
N ALA A 496 5.60 16.17 22.47
CA ALA A 496 5.55 16.52 21.05
C ALA A 496 4.24 17.24 20.66
N ARG A 497 3.12 16.87 21.30
CA ARG A 497 1.80 17.51 21.14
C ARG A 497 1.82 18.97 21.59
N ASN A 498 2.43 19.27 22.75
CA ASN A 498 2.49 20.64 23.30
C ASN A 498 3.40 21.58 22.49
N ARG A 499 4.39 21.07 21.74
CA ARG A 499 5.24 21.90 20.86
C ARG A 499 4.51 22.33 19.58
N ARG A 500 3.62 21.49 19.04
CA ARG A 500 2.82 21.79 17.83
C ARG A 500 1.68 22.78 18.10
N GLU A 501 1.04 22.72 19.28
CA GLU A 501 0.02 23.69 19.67
C GLU A 501 0.55 25.12 19.86
N ARG A 502 1.85 25.28 20.12
CA ARG A 502 2.49 26.61 20.27
C ARG A 502 2.79 27.30 18.94
N ILE A 503 2.98 26.54 17.86
CA ILE A 503 3.28 27.08 16.53
C ILE A 503 1.98 27.47 15.79
N ALA A 504 0.88 26.75 16.03
CA ALA A 504 -0.43 27.05 15.45
C ALA A 504 -1.15 28.29 16.04
N ARG A 505 -0.60 28.91 17.10
CA ARG A 505 -1.21 30.06 17.81
C ARG A 505 -0.58 31.43 17.51
N GLN A 506 0.20 31.60 16.44
CA GLN A 506 0.58 32.93 15.98
C GLN A 506 -0.28 33.38 14.78
N PRO A 507 -1.33 34.18 15.00
CA PRO A 507 -2.04 34.83 13.91
C PRO A 507 -1.23 36.05 13.42
N ASN A 508 -1.12 36.16 12.09
CA ASN A 508 -0.99 37.37 11.30
C ASN A 508 -0.22 38.55 11.94
N ARG A 509 1.07 38.68 11.61
CA ARG A 509 1.71 40.01 11.53
C ARG A 509 1.66 40.51 10.10
N THR A 510 0.66 41.36 9.87
CA THR A 510 0.56 42.38 8.82
C THR A 510 1.92 42.98 8.47
N ARG A 511 2.33 42.89 7.19
CA ARG A 511 3.39 43.72 6.62
C ARG A 511 2.78 44.95 5.93
N PRO A 512 3.34 46.16 6.11
CA PRO A 512 2.79 47.38 5.55
C PRO A 512 3.17 47.57 4.08
N HIS A 513 2.23 48.13 3.32
CA HIS A 513 2.41 48.65 1.96
C HIS A 513 3.62 49.59 1.87
N ARG A 514 4.54 49.30 0.94
CA ARG A 514 5.50 50.28 0.43
C ARG A 514 4.98 50.81 -0.90
N ARG A 515 4.45 52.04 -0.87
CA ARG A 515 4.29 52.87 -2.08
C ARG A 515 5.66 53.37 -2.51
N HIS A 516 5.93 53.39 -3.80
CA HIS A 516 6.89 54.31 -4.40
C HIS A 516 6.30 54.83 -5.72
N PRO A 517 6.42 56.14 -6.03
CA PRO A 517 6.56 56.57 -7.41
C PRO A 517 7.93 56.14 -7.96
#